data_AF-A0A4U0VDA6-F1
#
_entry.id   AF-A0A4U0VDA6-F1
#
_cell.length_a   1.000
_cell.length_b   1.000
_cell.length_c   1.000
_cell.angle_alpha   90.00
_cell.angle_beta   90.00
_cell.angle_gamma   90.00
#
_symmetry.space_group_name_H-M   'P 1'
#
loop_
_entity.id
_entity.type
_entity.pdbx_description
1 polymer ?
#
loop_
_entity_poly.entity_id
_entity_poly.type
_entity_poly.pdbx_seq_one_letter_code
_entity_poly.pdbx_strand_id
1 'polypeptide(L)'
;MDKLLDQAERWSKEGWSTMWKTALVRLPRAVPMDALRITSPGGPQPFRLDIPSRTRGRKIPLYIFVPPVKFPEVDSGNIEPTPHTFPVVMDYHGGGFYLGSCLEQAPFCAKLCRELQTIVISVDYRMAPINKFPAAIEDSEDATLALLDPRYPGYDVLRQGIADFLRRKWYETLGTAEDRKKERVPLPPVPSIHLDESRIAFSGASSGGNIALNMAISAPASLGLPAWPCPIPAEYPHMIPLLLLYPSLDLRQLPDERFRREGMAPLPEKKRLDIDNHLAATYVSREMSGHPRASPGLVDSRVCLHGKAKVLLILSGLDTLWEQSEIWVKKVESEGRRDDMKVMRYEDRKHGWTTIPEIALSKEERKTRLEVLDECVRFTDVAWQGRDPVAVMNGEVGDHVKAQGNTNLKYQEAEGLDFTERDRKSYESGT
;
A
#
# COMPACT_ATOMS: atom_id res chain seq x y z
N MET A 1 1.96 5.32 -31.99
CA MET A 1 0.97 6.30 -32.45
C MET A 1 -0.40 5.97 -31.87
N ASP A 2 -0.90 4.75 -32.06
CA ASP A 2 -2.24 4.30 -31.61
C ASP A 2 -2.53 4.42 -30.11
N LYS A 3 -1.54 4.15 -29.22
CA LYS A 3 -1.71 4.32 -27.76
C LYS A 3 -1.88 5.77 -27.32
N LEU A 4 -1.15 6.68 -27.96
CA LEU A 4 -1.27 8.11 -27.69
C LEU A 4 -2.60 8.66 -28.24
N LEU A 5 -3.07 8.11 -29.36
CA LEU A 5 -4.37 8.44 -29.95
C LEU A 5 -5.55 7.93 -29.11
N ASP A 6 -5.54 6.68 -28.63
CA ASP A 6 -6.58 6.15 -27.70
C ASP A 6 -6.59 6.93 -26.38
N GLN A 7 -5.41 7.24 -25.83
CA GLN A 7 -5.34 8.07 -24.63
C GLN A 7 -5.90 9.47 -24.90
N ALA A 8 -5.48 10.13 -25.99
CA ALA A 8 -5.99 11.45 -26.38
C ALA A 8 -7.51 11.44 -26.64
N GLU A 9 -8.06 10.36 -27.22
CA GLU A 9 -9.49 10.19 -27.45
C GLU A 9 -10.28 10.01 -26.14
N ARG A 10 -9.72 9.31 -25.15
CA ARG A 10 -10.35 9.22 -23.82
C ARG A 10 -10.31 10.55 -23.09
N TRP A 11 -9.21 11.30 -23.21
CA TRP A 11 -9.11 12.65 -22.65
C TRP A 11 -10.02 13.65 -23.34
N SER A 12 -10.25 13.54 -24.65
CA SER A 12 -11.12 14.46 -25.39
C SER A 12 -12.61 14.31 -25.04
N LYS A 13 -12.99 13.18 -24.43
CA LYS A 13 -14.35 12.93 -23.92
C LYS A 13 -14.62 13.61 -22.57
N GLU A 14 -13.58 14.09 -21.87
CA GLU A 14 -13.73 14.75 -20.58
C GLU A 14 -13.90 16.27 -20.75
N GLY A 15 -14.78 16.87 -19.93
CA GLY A 15 -14.95 18.32 -19.94
C GLY A 15 -13.70 19.05 -19.45
N TRP A 16 -13.45 20.26 -19.97
CA TRP A 16 -12.30 21.10 -19.60
C TRP A 16 -12.11 21.20 -18.07
N SER A 17 -13.21 21.36 -17.34
CA SER A 17 -13.21 21.40 -15.86
C SER A 17 -12.58 20.16 -15.22
N THR A 18 -12.93 18.97 -15.70
CA THR A 18 -12.37 17.71 -15.24
C THR A 18 -10.90 17.60 -15.61
N MET A 19 -10.53 17.99 -16.83
CA MET A 19 -9.15 17.89 -17.32
C MET A 19 -8.17 18.73 -16.48
N TRP A 20 -8.46 20.02 -16.26
CA TRP A 20 -7.52 20.89 -15.53
C TRP A 20 -7.43 20.50 -14.04
N LYS A 21 -8.54 20.10 -13.41
CA LYS A 21 -8.53 19.60 -12.03
C LYS A 21 -7.70 18.32 -11.92
N THR A 22 -7.86 17.40 -12.87
CA THR A 22 -7.07 16.16 -12.94
C THR A 22 -5.58 16.46 -13.13
N ALA A 23 -5.24 17.40 -14.00
CA ALA A 23 -3.84 17.80 -14.20
C ALA A 23 -3.21 18.36 -12.91
N LEU A 24 -3.96 19.21 -12.18
CA LEU A 24 -3.50 19.80 -10.93
C LEU A 24 -3.20 18.74 -9.86
N VAL A 25 -4.13 17.81 -9.61
CA VAL A 25 -3.95 16.79 -8.55
C VAL A 25 -2.93 15.70 -8.91
N ARG A 26 -2.52 15.61 -10.18
CA ARG A 26 -1.53 14.63 -10.64
C ARG A 26 -0.11 15.19 -10.73
N LEU A 27 0.12 16.48 -10.41
CA LEU A 27 1.47 17.05 -10.32
C LEU A 27 2.43 16.24 -9.44
N PRO A 28 2.04 15.72 -8.26
CA PRO A 28 2.91 14.89 -7.43
C PRO A 28 3.42 13.61 -8.13
N ARG A 29 2.69 13.10 -9.13
CA ARG A 29 3.11 11.91 -9.90
C ARG A 29 4.28 12.18 -10.85
N ALA A 30 4.60 13.45 -11.10
CA ALA A 30 5.77 13.84 -11.89
C ALA A 30 7.07 13.83 -11.06
N VAL A 31 6.98 13.59 -9.74
CA VAL A 31 8.16 13.47 -8.88
C VAL A 31 9.01 12.26 -9.33
N PRO A 32 10.30 12.46 -9.67
CA PRO A 32 11.16 11.37 -10.10
C PRO A 32 11.47 10.44 -8.92
N MET A 33 11.69 9.15 -9.21
CA MET A 33 12.05 8.16 -8.18
C MET A 33 13.28 8.56 -7.36
N ASP A 34 14.25 9.24 -7.97
CA ASP A 34 15.46 9.70 -7.28
C ASP A 34 15.19 10.70 -6.15
N ALA A 35 14.03 11.39 -6.17
CA ALA A 35 13.63 12.26 -5.06
C ALA A 35 13.45 11.49 -3.74
N LEU A 36 13.17 10.18 -3.81
CA LEU A 36 13.07 9.32 -2.63
C LEU A 36 14.38 9.22 -1.85
N ARG A 37 15.54 9.48 -2.47
CA ARG A 37 16.82 9.54 -1.74
C ARG A 37 16.85 10.66 -0.70
N ILE A 38 16.01 11.68 -0.88
CA ILE A 38 15.87 12.82 0.02
C ILE A 38 14.65 12.65 0.92
N THR A 39 13.50 12.25 0.36
CA THR A 39 12.23 12.17 1.09
C THR A 39 12.05 10.86 1.87
N SER A 40 12.82 9.83 1.54
CA SER A 40 12.83 8.52 2.20
C SER A 40 14.24 7.91 2.20
N PRO A 41 15.21 8.53 2.88
CA PRO A 41 16.62 8.12 2.81
C PRO A 41 16.87 6.71 3.35
N GLY A 42 16.03 6.21 4.26
CA GLY A 42 16.21 4.90 4.91
C GLY A 42 16.10 3.69 3.97
N GLY A 43 15.46 3.83 2.81
CA GLY A 43 15.32 2.77 1.81
C GLY A 43 14.72 1.44 2.34
N PRO A 44 14.76 0.36 1.54
CA PRO A 44 15.31 0.30 0.18
C PRO A 44 14.51 1.18 -0.79
N GLN A 45 15.17 1.60 -1.88
CA GLN A 45 14.51 2.34 -2.96
C GLN A 45 13.83 1.35 -3.91
N PRO A 46 12.63 1.64 -4.43
CA PRO A 46 11.96 0.74 -5.33
C PRO A 46 12.62 0.75 -6.71
N PHE A 47 12.48 -0.35 -7.44
CA PHE A 47 12.62 -0.34 -8.89
C PHE A 47 11.25 -0.52 -9.55
N ARG A 48 11.12 0.01 -10.77
CA ARG A 48 9.89 -0.14 -11.56
C ARG A 48 9.93 -1.40 -12.41
N LEU A 49 8.84 -2.17 -12.37
CA LEU A 49 8.57 -3.31 -13.24
C LEU A 49 7.18 -3.18 -13.84
N ASP A 50 7.02 -3.44 -15.14
CA ASP A 50 5.71 -3.40 -15.79
C ASP A 50 5.24 -4.83 -16.11
N ILE A 51 4.14 -5.30 -15.51
CA ILE A 51 3.53 -6.60 -15.80
C ILE A 51 2.38 -6.49 -16.83
N PRO A 52 2.04 -7.55 -17.59
CA PRO A 52 0.84 -7.57 -18.42
C PRO A 52 -0.45 -7.40 -17.60
N SER A 53 -1.44 -6.72 -18.16
CA SER A 53 -2.80 -6.64 -17.62
C SER A 53 -3.75 -7.56 -18.40
N ARG A 54 -4.89 -7.90 -17.79
CA ARG A 54 -6.04 -8.51 -18.48
C ARG A 54 -6.50 -7.73 -19.71
N THR A 55 -6.29 -6.40 -19.71
CA THR A 55 -6.55 -5.57 -20.89
C THR A 55 -5.42 -5.72 -21.89
N ARG A 56 -5.71 -6.31 -23.06
CA ARG A 56 -4.73 -6.58 -24.12
C ARG A 56 -3.90 -5.32 -24.46
N GLY A 57 -2.57 -5.49 -24.49
CA GLY A 57 -1.63 -4.44 -24.89
C GLY A 57 -1.35 -3.38 -23.81
N ARG A 58 -1.99 -3.48 -22.65
CA ARG A 58 -1.77 -2.60 -21.50
C ARG A 58 -0.91 -3.30 -20.45
N LYS A 59 -0.08 -2.51 -19.76
CA LYS A 59 0.78 -2.97 -18.66
C LYS A 59 0.40 -2.27 -17.37
N ILE A 60 0.64 -2.94 -16.25
CA ILE A 60 0.49 -2.42 -14.89
C ILE A 60 1.90 -2.11 -14.37
N PRO A 61 2.22 -0.83 -14.09
CA PRO A 61 3.46 -0.49 -13.42
C PRO A 61 3.42 -0.92 -11.95
N LEU A 62 4.50 -1.53 -11.50
CA LEU A 62 4.75 -1.94 -10.12
C LEU A 62 6.00 -1.23 -9.62
N TYR A 63 5.95 -0.73 -8.39
CA TYR A 63 7.10 -0.23 -7.65
C TYR A 63 7.48 -1.29 -6.61
N ILE A 64 8.57 -1.99 -6.88
CA ILE A 64 8.99 -3.17 -6.11
C ILE A 64 10.16 -2.79 -5.21
N PHE A 65 9.97 -3.00 -3.91
CA PHE A 65 10.96 -2.86 -2.87
C PHE A 65 11.51 -4.25 -2.53
N VAL A 66 12.83 -4.39 -2.57
CA VAL A 66 13.53 -5.65 -2.29
C VAL A 66 14.41 -5.44 -1.07
N PRO A 67 14.32 -6.31 -0.04
CA PRO A 67 15.09 -6.15 1.18
C PRO A 67 16.58 -6.39 0.90
N PRO A 68 17.49 -5.94 1.77
CA PRO A 68 18.90 -6.29 1.68
C PRO A 68 19.09 -7.81 1.65
N VAL A 69 19.97 -8.29 0.78
CA VAL A 69 20.35 -9.70 0.67
C VAL A 69 21.87 -9.85 0.66
N LYS A 70 22.36 -11.02 1.04
CA LYS A 70 23.76 -11.41 0.86
C LYS A 70 23.88 -12.26 -0.39
N PHE A 71 24.74 -11.85 -1.33
CA PHE A 71 25.01 -12.64 -2.53
C PHE A 71 26.09 -13.69 -2.26
N PRO A 72 26.00 -14.88 -2.88
CA PRO A 72 27.06 -15.88 -2.82
C PRO A 72 28.29 -15.43 -3.62
N GLU A 73 29.41 -16.12 -3.41
CA GLU A 73 30.58 -15.97 -4.27
C GLU A 73 30.28 -16.50 -5.67
N VAL A 74 30.72 -15.76 -6.71
CA VAL A 74 30.40 -16.08 -8.12
C VAL A 74 30.88 -17.47 -8.52
N ASP A 75 32.05 -17.89 -8.03
CA ASP A 75 32.67 -19.16 -8.40
C ASP A 75 32.23 -20.33 -7.52
N SER A 76 31.34 -20.09 -6.54
CA SER A 76 30.85 -21.13 -5.63
C SER A 76 29.85 -22.11 -6.29
N GLY A 77 29.31 -21.76 -7.45
CA GLY A 77 28.19 -22.48 -8.08
C GLY A 77 26.84 -22.27 -7.40
N ASN A 78 26.79 -21.56 -6.26
CA ASN A 78 25.55 -21.17 -5.61
C ASN A 78 24.97 -19.92 -6.28
N ILE A 79 23.68 -19.97 -6.64
CA ILE A 79 22.94 -18.87 -7.26
C ILE A 79 21.87 -18.29 -6.34
N GLU A 80 21.78 -18.77 -5.11
CA GLU A 80 20.76 -18.36 -4.14
C GLU A 80 21.32 -17.26 -3.21
N PRO A 81 20.75 -16.04 -3.24
CA PRO A 81 21.06 -15.04 -2.23
C PRO A 81 20.54 -15.50 -0.85
N THR A 82 21.04 -14.89 0.23
CA THR A 82 20.52 -15.13 1.58
C THR A 82 19.86 -13.88 2.14
N PRO A 83 18.56 -13.94 2.51
CA PRO A 83 17.62 -15.02 2.22
C PRO A 83 17.31 -15.16 0.70
N HIS A 84 16.85 -16.33 0.25
CA HIS A 84 16.36 -16.55 -1.13
C HIS A 84 14.84 -16.68 -1.21
N THR A 85 14.16 -16.85 -0.08
CA THR A 85 12.69 -16.95 0.01
C THR A 85 12.14 -15.72 0.72
N PHE A 86 11.16 -15.06 0.11
CA PHE A 86 10.61 -13.79 0.60
C PHE A 86 9.09 -13.85 0.72
N PRO A 87 8.51 -13.55 1.90
CA PRO A 87 7.12 -13.12 1.99
C PRO A 87 6.85 -11.91 1.08
N VAL A 88 5.57 -11.61 0.86
CA VAL A 88 5.17 -10.51 -0.02
C VAL A 88 4.10 -9.63 0.62
N VAL A 89 4.31 -8.32 0.63
CA VAL A 89 3.26 -7.34 0.91
C VAL A 89 2.83 -6.66 -0.38
N MET A 90 1.55 -6.71 -0.69
CA MET A 90 0.94 -5.94 -1.77
C MET A 90 0.44 -4.61 -1.20
N ASP A 91 0.96 -3.49 -1.71
CA ASP A 91 0.59 -2.14 -1.26
C ASP A 91 -0.21 -1.38 -2.34
N TYR A 92 -1.20 -0.63 -1.89
CA TYR A 92 -2.04 0.22 -2.74
C TYR A 92 -2.02 1.64 -2.22
N HIS A 93 -1.65 2.58 -3.10
CA HIS A 93 -1.55 3.97 -2.71
C HIS A 93 -2.93 4.61 -2.44
N GLY A 94 -2.98 5.65 -1.62
CA GLY A 94 -4.17 6.48 -1.42
C GLY A 94 -4.43 7.49 -2.53
N GLY A 95 -5.50 8.26 -2.40
CA GLY A 95 -5.81 9.37 -3.32
C GLY A 95 -7.18 9.33 -4.00
N GLY A 96 -8.19 8.78 -3.33
CA GLY A 96 -9.58 8.84 -3.80
C GLY A 96 -9.84 8.19 -5.16
N PHE A 97 -8.90 7.36 -5.66
CA PHE A 97 -8.89 6.78 -7.01
C PHE A 97 -8.71 7.78 -8.17
N TYR A 98 -8.39 9.04 -7.90
CA TYR A 98 -8.18 10.08 -8.92
C TYR A 98 -6.86 10.86 -8.77
N LEU A 99 -6.22 10.79 -7.60
CA LEU A 99 -4.90 11.35 -7.31
C LEU A 99 -4.00 10.33 -6.60
N GLY A 100 -2.77 10.75 -6.27
CA GLY A 100 -1.82 9.97 -5.49
C GLY A 100 -0.83 9.17 -6.35
N SER A 101 0.17 8.60 -5.69
CA SER A 101 1.24 7.82 -6.32
C SER A 101 1.83 6.79 -5.36
N CYS A 102 2.43 5.72 -5.91
CA CYS A 102 3.22 4.76 -5.13
C CYS A 102 4.35 5.44 -4.34
N LEU A 103 4.90 6.54 -4.85
CA LEU A 103 6.02 7.24 -4.21
C LEU A 103 5.62 7.96 -2.91
N GLU A 104 4.35 8.34 -2.75
CA GLU A 104 3.84 8.94 -1.50
C GLU A 104 3.81 7.93 -0.34
N GLN A 105 3.64 6.64 -0.64
CA GLN A 105 3.70 5.55 0.34
C GLN A 105 5.07 4.87 0.44
N ALA A 106 6.06 5.31 -0.35
CA ALA A 106 7.38 4.69 -0.37
C ALA A 106 8.05 4.58 1.02
N PRO A 107 7.99 5.57 1.94
CA PRO A 107 8.55 5.40 3.29
C PRO A 107 7.93 4.25 4.09
N PHE A 108 6.63 4.04 3.93
CA PHE A 108 5.92 2.93 4.58
C PHE A 108 6.32 1.59 3.96
N CYS A 109 6.29 1.48 2.63
CA CYS A 109 6.70 0.27 1.91
C CYS A 109 8.15 -0.10 2.20
N ALA A 110 9.05 0.88 2.22
CA ALA A 110 10.46 0.71 2.53
C ALA A 110 10.68 0.19 3.96
N LYS A 111 9.92 0.69 4.94
CA LYS A 111 9.97 0.19 6.31
C LYS A 111 9.46 -1.25 6.40
N LEU A 112 8.28 -1.56 5.85
CA LEU A 112 7.75 -2.93 5.82
C LEU A 112 8.77 -3.90 5.19
N CYS A 113 9.33 -3.52 4.04
CA CYS A 113 10.34 -4.29 3.33
C CYS A 113 11.54 -4.65 4.21
N ARG A 114 12.11 -3.63 4.89
CA ARG A 114 13.31 -3.81 5.73
C ARG A 114 13.04 -4.64 6.98
N GLU A 115 12.02 -4.26 7.75
CA GLU A 115 11.77 -4.84 9.08
C GLU A 115 11.22 -6.27 9.00
N LEU A 116 10.46 -6.60 7.95
CA LEU A 116 9.90 -7.94 7.76
C LEU A 116 10.76 -8.86 6.88
N GLN A 117 11.88 -8.37 6.34
CA GLN A 117 12.66 -9.09 5.31
C GLN A 117 11.76 -9.62 4.17
N THR A 118 10.89 -8.75 3.68
CA THR A 118 9.81 -9.07 2.71
C THR A 118 9.99 -8.28 1.43
N ILE A 119 9.50 -8.80 0.32
CA ILE A 119 9.31 -7.99 -0.90
C ILE A 119 8.01 -7.19 -0.73
N VAL A 120 8.03 -5.91 -1.09
CA VAL A 120 6.82 -5.07 -1.12
C VAL A 120 6.56 -4.64 -2.55
N ILE A 121 5.34 -4.89 -3.04
CA ILE A 121 4.91 -4.55 -4.40
C ILE A 121 3.83 -3.48 -4.29
N SER A 122 4.18 -2.22 -4.57
CA SER A 122 3.21 -1.13 -4.63
C SER A 122 2.66 -1.00 -6.05
N VAL A 123 1.34 -1.13 -6.21
CA VAL A 123 0.67 -1.21 -7.52
C VAL A 123 0.27 0.19 -8.00
N ASP A 124 0.77 0.62 -9.15
CA ASP A 124 0.40 1.91 -9.77
C ASP A 124 -0.87 1.75 -10.61
N TYR A 125 -1.99 1.56 -9.92
CA TYR A 125 -3.27 1.21 -10.51
C TYR A 125 -3.88 2.36 -11.36
N ARG A 126 -4.75 1.99 -12.30
CA ARG A 126 -5.50 2.93 -13.15
C ARG A 126 -6.45 3.80 -12.33
N MET A 127 -6.50 5.09 -12.68
CA MET A 127 -7.29 6.09 -11.95
C MET A 127 -8.26 6.87 -12.83
N ALA A 128 -9.32 7.34 -12.17
CA ALA A 128 -10.30 8.28 -12.69
C ALA A 128 -9.67 9.64 -13.01
N PRO A 129 -10.27 10.44 -13.88
CA PRO A 129 -11.54 10.23 -14.61
C PRO A 129 -11.43 9.22 -15.77
N ILE A 130 -10.22 8.99 -16.26
CA ILE A 130 -9.96 8.23 -17.50
C ILE A 130 -10.28 6.75 -17.34
N ASN A 131 -9.98 6.18 -16.17
CA ASN A 131 -10.27 4.79 -15.87
C ASN A 131 -11.12 4.74 -14.61
N LYS A 132 -12.42 4.57 -14.82
CA LYS A 132 -13.45 4.54 -13.78
C LYS A 132 -13.46 3.18 -13.08
N PHE A 133 -14.26 3.05 -12.04
CA PHE A 133 -14.57 1.77 -11.43
C PHE A 133 -15.02 0.78 -12.53
N PRO A 134 -14.46 -0.45 -12.57
CA PRO A 134 -13.63 -1.07 -11.54
C PRO A 134 -12.11 -1.11 -11.83
N ALA A 135 -11.58 -0.30 -12.75
CA ALA A 135 -10.23 -0.44 -13.29
C ALA A 135 -9.10 -0.53 -12.23
N ALA A 136 -9.20 0.23 -11.14
CA ALA A 136 -8.21 0.22 -10.06
C ALA A 136 -8.15 -1.15 -9.35
N ILE A 137 -9.32 -1.77 -9.13
CA ILE A 137 -9.44 -3.06 -8.47
C ILE A 137 -8.93 -4.16 -9.40
N GLU A 138 -9.32 -4.13 -10.68
CA GLU A 138 -8.85 -5.11 -11.67
C GLU A 138 -7.33 -5.13 -11.81
N ASP A 139 -6.68 -3.97 -11.78
CA ASP A 139 -5.22 -3.87 -11.85
C ASP A 139 -4.54 -4.50 -10.63
N SER A 140 -5.18 -4.31 -9.47
CA SER A 140 -4.69 -4.80 -8.19
C SER A 140 -4.87 -6.32 -8.07
N GLU A 141 -5.96 -6.84 -8.62
CA GLU A 141 -6.18 -8.28 -8.79
C GLU A 141 -5.20 -8.89 -9.79
N ASP A 142 -4.98 -8.26 -10.94
CA ASP A 142 -4.00 -8.73 -11.94
C ASP A 142 -2.59 -8.85 -11.33
N ALA A 143 -2.19 -7.87 -10.50
CA ALA A 143 -0.93 -7.91 -9.77
C ALA A 143 -0.90 -9.01 -8.70
N THR A 144 -2.02 -9.24 -8.01
CA THR A 144 -2.14 -10.32 -7.00
C THR A 144 -2.14 -11.70 -7.65
N LEU A 145 -2.78 -11.87 -8.80
CA LEU A 145 -2.76 -13.11 -9.57
C LEU A 145 -1.39 -13.36 -10.21
N ALA A 146 -0.67 -12.32 -10.62
CA ALA A 146 0.74 -12.45 -11.03
C ALA A 146 1.62 -12.97 -9.88
N LEU A 147 1.26 -12.71 -8.62
CA LEU A 147 1.94 -13.32 -7.48
C LEU A 147 1.54 -14.79 -7.29
N LEU A 148 0.23 -15.08 -7.31
CA LEU A 148 -0.34 -16.35 -6.80
C LEU A 148 -0.68 -17.42 -7.84
N ASP A 149 -0.88 -17.09 -9.12
CA ASP A 149 -1.34 -18.04 -10.13
C ASP A 149 -0.27 -18.23 -11.24
N PRO A 150 0.40 -19.40 -11.30
CA PRO A 150 1.39 -19.74 -12.33
C PRO A 150 0.88 -19.63 -13.77
N ARG A 151 -0.44 -19.64 -13.97
CA ARG A 151 -1.07 -19.52 -15.30
C ARG A 151 -1.29 -18.06 -15.70
N TYR A 152 -1.14 -17.12 -14.77
CA TYR A 152 -1.39 -15.71 -15.03
C TYR A 152 -0.22 -15.11 -15.83
N PRO A 153 -0.46 -14.34 -16.92
CA PRO A 153 0.62 -13.84 -17.77
C PRO A 153 1.70 -13.00 -17.06
N GLY A 154 1.37 -12.41 -15.90
CA GLY A 154 2.31 -11.65 -15.09
C GLY A 154 3.23 -12.49 -14.20
N TYR A 155 2.99 -13.79 -14.05
CA TYR A 155 3.66 -14.64 -13.07
C TYR A 155 5.17 -14.75 -13.28
N ASP A 156 5.57 -15.11 -14.49
CA ASP A 156 6.99 -15.22 -14.86
C ASP A 156 7.65 -13.84 -14.97
N VAL A 157 6.91 -12.84 -15.48
CA VAL A 157 7.41 -11.47 -15.63
C VAL A 157 7.79 -10.87 -14.28
N LEU A 158 6.96 -11.09 -13.25
CA LEU A 158 7.21 -10.62 -11.90
C LEU A 158 8.50 -11.23 -11.32
N ARG A 159 8.60 -12.57 -11.34
CA ARG A 159 9.75 -13.30 -10.80
C ARG A 159 11.05 -12.97 -11.54
N GLN A 160 11.02 -12.98 -12.87
CA GLN A 160 12.18 -12.64 -13.69
C GLN A 160 12.62 -11.19 -13.45
N GLY A 161 11.68 -10.24 -13.35
CA GLY A 161 12.00 -8.84 -13.10
C GLY A 161 12.72 -8.61 -11.75
N ILE A 162 12.33 -9.34 -10.70
CA ILE A 162 12.99 -9.29 -9.40
C ILE A 162 14.37 -9.97 -9.47
N ALA A 163 14.47 -11.13 -10.11
CA ALA A 163 15.74 -11.83 -10.30
C ALA A 163 16.75 -10.98 -11.08
N ASP A 164 16.31 -10.29 -12.14
CA ASP A 164 17.16 -9.37 -12.92
C ASP A 164 17.56 -8.12 -12.13
N PHE A 165 16.70 -7.63 -11.24
CA PHE A 165 17.07 -6.58 -10.30
C PHE A 165 18.17 -7.05 -9.35
N LEU A 166 17.99 -8.20 -8.71
CA LEU A 166 18.97 -8.79 -7.80
C LEU A 166 20.29 -9.12 -8.51
N ARG A 167 20.25 -9.62 -9.74
CA ARG A 167 21.45 -9.87 -10.56
C ARG A 167 22.26 -8.60 -10.78
N ARG A 168 21.59 -7.48 -11.08
CA ARG A 168 22.25 -6.17 -11.21
C ARG A 168 22.87 -5.73 -9.89
N LYS A 169 22.17 -5.94 -8.77
CA LYS A 169 22.70 -5.66 -7.43
C LYS A 169 23.90 -6.53 -7.06
N TRP A 170 23.87 -7.80 -7.42
CA TRP A 170 25.03 -8.69 -7.27
C TRP A 170 26.21 -8.19 -8.11
N TYR A 171 25.98 -7.86 -9.39
CA TYR A 171 27.04 -7.33 -10.23
C TYR A 171 27.67 -6.04 -9.68
N GLU A 172 26.87 -5.16 -9.07
CA GLU A 172 27.36 -3.93 -8.42
C GLU A 172 28.34 -4.20 -7.26
N THR A 173 28.29 -5.36 -6.61
CA THR A 173 29.22 -5.74 -5.52
C THR A 173 30.53 -6.37 -6.01
N LEU A 174 30.66 -6.64 -7.31
CA LEU A 174 31.79 -7.39 -7.86
C LEU A 174 32.83 -6.46 -8.49
N GLY A 175 34.07 -6.54 -8.01
CA GLY A 175 35.20 -5.73 -8.49
C GLY A 175 35.01 -4.23 -8.31
N THR A 176 35.92 -3.44 -8.86
CA THR A 176 35.77 -1.97 -8.85
C THR A 176 34.83 -1.51 -9.96
N ALA A 177 34.33 -0.26 -9.88
CA ALA A 177 33.56 0.34 -10.96
C ALA A 177 34.35 0.38 -12.29
N GLU A 178 35.69 0.51 -12.22
CA GLU A 178 36.55 0.50 -13.38
C GLU A 178 36.73 -0.90 -13.98
N ASP A 179 36.80 -1.94 -13.15
CA ASP A 179 36.83 -3.32 -13.63
C ASP A 179 35.54 -3.69 -14.37
N ARG A 180 34.39 -3.25 -13.85
CA ARG A 180 33.09 -3.42 -14.53
C ARG A 180 33.02 -2.64 -15.84
N LYS A 181 33.54 -1.41 -15.89
CA LYS A 181 33.59 -0.59 -17.12
C LYS A 181 34.52 -1.19 -18.18
N LYS A 182 35.58 -1.88 -17.78
CA LYS A 182 36.52 -2.58 -18.66
C LYS A 182 36.13 -4.04 -18.93
N GLU A 183 34.93 -4.46 -18.54
CA GLU A 183 34.40 -5.83 -18.73
C GLU A 183 35.31 -6.93 -18.15
N ARG A 184 36.03 -6.62 -17.07
CA ARG A 184 36.91 -7.58 -16.38
C ARG A 184 36.18 -8.41 -15.33
N VAL A 185 34.96 -8.00 -14.99
CA VAL A 185 34.08 -8.70 -14.05
C VAL A 185 33.02 -9.42 -14.85
N PRO A 186 32.93 -10.76 -14.79
CA PRO A 186 31.86 -11.48 -15.47
C PRO A 186 30.50 -11.15 -14.84
N LEU A 187 29.44 -11.17 -15.65
CA LEU A 187 28.07 -11.05 -15.14
C LEU A 187 27.76 -12.30 -14.28
N PRO A 188 27.27 -12.14 -13.04
CA PRO A 188 26.83 -13.27 -12.24
C PRO A 188 25.65 -13.98 -12.93
N PRO A 189 25.36 -15.25 -12.57
CA PRO A 189 24.15 -15.93 -13.02
C PRO A 189 22.88 -15.20 -12.54
N VAL A 190 21.75 -15.50 -13.16
CA VAL A 190 20.44 -15.02 -12.66
C VAL A 190 20.20 -15.70 -11.30
N PRO A 191 19.99 -14.93 -10.22
CA PRO A 191 19.81 -15.50 -8.90
C PRO A 191 18.49 -16.27 -8.83
N SER A 192 18.52 -17.42 -8.14
CA SER A 192 17.31 -18.18 -7.83
C SER A 192 16.65 -17.57 -6.61
N ILE A 193 15.39 -17.13 -6.75
CA ILE A 193 14.57 -16.61 -5.66
C ILE A 193 13.20 -17.26 -5.64
N HIS A 194 12.62 -17.32 -4.45
CA HIS A 194 11.28 -17.81 -4.23
C HIS A 194 10.43 -16.73 -3.57
N LEU A 195 9.27 -16.43 -4.17
CA LEU A 195 8.24 -15.63 -3.51
C LEU A 195 7.39 -16.59 -2.71
N ASP A 196 7.35 -16.40 -1.39
CA ASP A 196 6.55 -17.21 -0.49
C ASP A 196 5.08 -16.82 -0.60
N GLU A 197 4.38 -17.51 -1.49
CA GLU A 197 2.96 -17.33 -1.75
C GLU A 197 2.09 -17.68 -0.53
N SER A 198 2.64 -18.39 0.47
CA SER A 198 1.94 -18.75 1.71
C SER A 198 1.98 -17.65 2.77
N ARG A 199 2.85 -16.64 2.62
CA ARG A 199 2.95 -15.48 3.51
C ARG A 199 2.76 -14.18 2.72
N ILE A 200 1.50 -13.85 2.47
CA ILE A 200 1.11 -12.58 1.85
C ILE A 200 0.40 -11.66 2.83
N ALA A 201 0.53 -10.36 2.62
CA ALA A 201 -0.24 -9.32 3.31
C ALA A 201 -0.68 -8.24 2.30
N PHE A 202 -1.74 -7.50 2.64
CA PHE A 202 -2.24 -6.40 1.82
C PHE A 202 -2.29 -5.12 2.64
N SER A 203 -1.77 -4.02 2.11
CA SER A 203 -1.78 -2.72 2.76
C SER A 203 -2.35 -1.64 1.86
N GLY A 204 -2.93 -0.62 2.47
CA GLY A 204 -3.27 0.58 1.73
C GLY A 204 -3.87 1.68 2.58
N ALA A 205 -3.70 2.91 2.12
CA ALA A 205 -4.24 4.10 2.78
C ALA A 205 -5.43 4.66 2.00
N SER A 206 -6.50 5.11 2.68
CA SER A 206 -7.65 5.76 2.04
C SER A 206 -8.29 4.88 0.94
N SER A 207 -8.30 5.31 -0.32
CA SER A 207 -8.71 4.47 -1.46
C SER A 207 -7.85 3.22 -1.65
N GLY A 208 -6.58 3.25 -1.25
CA GLY A 208 -5.73 2.06 -1.22
C GLY A 208 -6.21 1.04 -0.20
N GLY A 209 -6.72 1.49 0.96
CA GLY A 209 -7.31 0.61 1.97
C GLY A 209 -8.61 -0.07 1.49
N ASN A 210 -9.37 0.61 0.62
CA ASN A 210 -10.50 0.01 -0.09
C ASN A 210 -10.04 -1.15 -0.99
N ILE A 211 -8.97 -0.95 -1.76
CA ILE A 211 -8.39 -1.96 -2.65
C ILE A 211 -7.81 -3.13 -1.84
N ALA A 212 -7.07 -2.85 -0.78
CA ALA A 212 -6.50 -3.87 0.11
C ALA A 212 -7.58 -4.78 0.68
N LEU A 213 -8.68 -4.22 1.20
CA LEU A 213 -9.82 -5.00 1.68
C LEU A 213 -10.46 -5.82 0.55
N ASN A 214 -10.56 -5.26 -0.65
CA ASN A 214 -11.08 -5.97 -1.82
C ASN A 214 -10.29 -7.25 -2.15
N MET A 215 -8.98 -7.29 -1.91
CA MET A 215 -8.18 -8.49 -2.21
C MET A 215 -8.59 -9.70 -1.36
N ALA A 216 -9.28 -9.48 -0.23
CA ALA A 216 -9.82 -10.52 0.64
C ALA A 216 -11.34 -10.66 0.57
N ILE A 217 -12.02 -9.99 -0.36
CA ILE A 217 -13.48 -10.09 -0.53
C ILE A 217 -13.83 -10.98 -1.71
N SER A 218 -14.82 -11.85 -1.52
CA SER A 218 -15.60 -12.48 -2.59
C SER A 218 -16.97 -11.79 -2.67
N ALA A 219 -17.38 -11.35 -3.85
CA ALA A 219 -18.74 -10.87 -4.09
C ALA A 219 -19.54 -11.96 -4.85
N PRO A 220 -20.37 -12.76 -4.17
CA PRO A 220 -21.08 -13.87 -4.79
C PRO A 220 -22.22 -13.38 -5.71
N ALA A 221 -22.60 -14.23 -6.66
CA ALA A 221 -23.72 -13.94 -7.56
C ALA A 221 -25.07 -13.76 -6.85
N SER A 222 -25.20 -14.27 -5.62
CA SER A 222 -26.38 -14.07 -4.76
C SER A 222 -26.67 -12.60 -4.44
N LEU A 223 -25.73 -11.69 -4.68
CA LEU A 223 -25.92 -10.23 -4.56
C LEU A 223 -26.62 -9.60 -5.78
N GLY A 224 -27.08 -10.42 -6.74
CA GLY A 224 -27.79 -9.93 -7.94
C GLY A 224 -26.86 -9.35 -9.02
N LEU A 225 -25.56 -9.64 -8.93
CA LEU A 225 -24.49 -9.17 -9.83
C LEU A 225 -23.66 -10.37 -10.30
N PRO A 226 -22.89 -10.28 -11.41
CA PRO A 226 -21.94 -11.32 -11.77
C PRO A 226 -20.99 -11.64 -10.61
N ALA A 227 -20.74 -12.93 -10.37
CA ALA A 227 -19.82 -13.35 -9.32
C ALA A 227 -18.44 -12.74 -9.56
N TRP A 228 -17.87 -12.21 -8.48
CA TRP A 228 -16.53 -11.65 -8.47
C TRP A 228 -15.74 -12.28 -7.32
N PRO A 229 -15.03 -13.40 -7.56
CA PRO A 229 -14.35 -14.15 -6.51
C PRO A 229 -13.15 -13.39 -5.93
N CYS A 230 -12.81 -13.67 -4.68
CA CYS A 230 -11.54 -13.27 -4.08
C CYS A 230 -10.37 -13.84 -4.90
N PRO A 231 -9.31 -13.06 -5.18
CA PRO A 231 -8.11 -13.57 -5.87
C PRO A 231 -7.30 -14.56 -5.02
N ILE A 232 -7.55 -14.62 -3.71
CA ILE A 232 -6.90 -15.56 -2.79
C ILE A 232 -7.74 -16.84 -2.68
N PRO A 233 -7.14 -18.04 -2.88
CA PRO A 233 -7.85 -19.31 -2.75
C PRO A 233 -8.42 -19.53 -1.33
N ALA A 234 -9.58 -20.16 -1.23
CA ALA A 234 -10.25 -20.37 0.07
C ALA A 234 -9.42 -21.26 1.03
N GLU A 235 -8.61 -22.15 0.46
CA GLU A 235 -7.68 -23.06 1.13
C GLU A 235 -6.35 -22.42 1.55
N TYR A 236 -6.23 -21.08 1.49
CA TYR A 236 -5.01 -20.37 1.86
C TYR A 236 -4.51 -20.78 3.27
N PRO A 237 -3.22 -21.17 3.41
CA PRO A 237 -2.76 -21.88 4.61
C PRO A 237 -2.62 -20.98 5.85
N HIS A 238 -2.15 -19.74 5.67
CA HIS A 238 -1.82 -18.82 6.77
C HIS A 238 -2.85 -17.70 6.95
N MET A 239 -2.73 -16.94 8.03
CA MET A 239 -3.49 -15.71 8.21
C MET A 239 -3.05 -14.67 7.17
N ILE A 240 -4.00 -13.83 6.72
CA ILE A 240 -3.80 -12.80 5.71
C ILE A 240 -3.94 -11.44 6.39
N PRO A 241 -2.82 -10.76 6.71
CA PRO A 241 -2.87 -9.42 7.29
C PRO A 241 -3.41 -8.41 6.28
N LEU A 242 -4.41 -7.63 6.71
CA LEU A 242 -4.96 -6.48 5.99
C LEU A 242 -4.65 -5.21 6.80
N LEU A 243 -3.67 -4.44 6.34
CA LEU A 243 -3.22 -3.21 6.97
C LEU A 243 -3.98 -2.02 6.36
N LEU A 244 -5.08 -1.63 6.99
CA LEU A 244 -6.02 -0.64 6.45
C LEU A 244 -5.84 0.71 7.15
N LEU A 245 -5.19 1.66 6.48
CA LEU A 245 -4.97 3.00 7.00
C LEU A 245 -6.12 3.91 6.54
N TYR A 246 -7.00 4.29 7.47
CA TYR A 246 -8.16 5.17 7.28
C TYR A 246 -8.90 4.89 5.95
N PRO A 247 -9.37 3.65 5.75
CA PRO A 247 -9.85 3.19 4.45
C PRO A 247 -11.17 3.86 4.04
N SER A 248 -11.38 3.98 2.72
CA SER A 248 -12.68 4.36 2.16
C SER A 248 -13.55 3.11 1.96
N LEU A 249 -14.51 2.85 2.83
CA LEU A 249 -15.29 1.60 2.88
C LEU A 249 -16.68 1.70 2.22
N ASP A 250 -17.23 2.91 2.13
CA ASP A 250 -18.53 3.23 1.54
C ASP A 250 -18.39 4.47 0.62
N LEU A 251 -18.65 4.26 -0.67
CA LEU A 251 -18.55 5.26 -1.73
C LEU A 251 -19.91 5.86 -2.14
N ARG A 252 -21.01 5.50 -1.46
CA ARG A 252 -22.34 6.05 -1.74
C ARG A 252 -22.39 7.56 -1.53
N GLN A 253 -21.67 8.06 -0.52
CA GLN A 253 -21.53 9.48 -0.24
C GLN A 253 -20.26 10.08 -0.87
N LEU A 254 -20.43 11.21 -1.54
CA LEU A 254 -19.35 12.10 -1.95
C LEU A 254 -18.69 12.78 -0.73
N PRO A 255 -17.46 13.28 -0.87
CA PRO A 255 -16.74 13.94 0.23
C PRO A 255 -17.52 15.03 0.99
N ASP A 256 -18.36 15.85 0.35
CA ASP A 256 -19.18 16.88 1.00
C ASP A 256 -20.46 16.35 1.65
N GLU A 257 -20.94 15.19 1.22
CA GLU A 257 -22.14 14.53 1.76
C GLU A 257 -21.84 13.75 3.06
N ARG A 258 -20.57 13.51 3.36
CA ARG A 258 -20.12 12.75 4.54
C ARG A 258 -20.22 13.58 5.81
N PHE A 259 -20.48 12.88 6.92
CA PHE A 259 -20.44 13.48 8.24
C PHE A 259 -19.07 14.10 8.53
N ARG A 260 -19.08 15.32 9.06
CA ARG A 260 -17.89 16.04 9.50
C ARG A 260 -17.91 16.11 11.02
N ARG A 261 -16.88 15.54 11.65
CA ARG A 261 -16.72 15.59 13.11
C ARG A 261 -16.39 16.98 13.59
N GLU A 262 -16.69 17.22 14.87
CA GLU A 262 -16.22 18.40 15.60
C GLU A 262 -14.67 18.50 15.49
N GLY A 263 -14.17 19.71 15.29
CA GLY A 263 -12.74 19.99 15.08
C GLY A 263 -12.27 19.92 13.62
N MET A 264 -13.10 19.43 12.69
CA MET A 264 -12.79 19.53 11.27
C MET A 264 -13.05 20.94 10.73
N ALA A 265 -12.22 21.39 9.79
CA ALA A 265 -12.43 22.65 9.09
C ALA A 265 -13.82 22.68 8.40
N PRO A 266 -14.51 23.83 8.33
CA PRO A 266 -15.78 23.93 7.61
C PRO A 266 -15.58 23.66 6.11
N LEU A 267 -16.68 23.31 5.42
CA LEU A 267 -16.66 23.23 3.97
C LEU A 267 -16.34 24.61 3.37
N PRO A 268 -15.55 24.70 2.29
CA PRO A 268 -15.27 25.97 1.64
C PRO A 268 -16.56 26.65 1.16
N GLU A 269 -16.75 27.93 1.47
CA GLU A 269 -17.97 28.70 1.08
C GLU A 269 -18.16 28.80 -0.44
N LYS A 270 -17.10 28.67 -1.25
CA LYS A 270 -17.14 28.77 -2.71
C LYS A 270 -16.86 27.43 -3.38
N LYS A 271 -17.93 26.75 -3.87
CA LYS A 271 -17.88 25.50 -4.66
C LYS A 271 -17.07 25.56 -5.97
N ARG A 272 -16.58 26.73 -6.40
CA ARG A 272 -15.94 26.93 -7.71
C ARG A 272 -14.61 26.14 -7.88
N LEU A 273 -13.96 25.79 -6.77
CA LEU A 273 -12.76 24.94 -6.74
C LEU A 273 -13.04 23.51 -6.28
N ASP A 274 -14.29 23.07 -6.13
CA ASP A 274 -14.62 21.75 -5.59
C ASP A 274 -13.99 20.62 -6.43
N ILE A 275 -12.76 20.26 -6.06
CA ILE A 275 -11.90 19.31 -6.76
C ILE A 275 -12.26 17.92 -6.28
N ASP A 276 -12.38 17.75 -4.96
CA ASP A 276 -12.61 16.45 -4.35
C ASP A 276 -13.98 15.87 -4.71
N ASN A 277 -15.09 16.60 -4.57
CA ASN A 277 -16.38 16.03 -4.97
C ASN A 277 -16.45 15.82 -6.47
N HIS A 278 -15.95 16.78 -7.25
CA HIS A 278 -15.96 16.70 -8.71
C HIS A 278 -15.21 15.47 -9.21
N LEU A 279 -13.97 15.26 -8.75
CA LEU A 279 -13.16 14.13 -9.19
C LEU A 279 -13.61 12.80 -8.56
N ALA A 280 -14.06 12.80 -7.29
CA ALA A 280 -14.63 11.60 -6.67
C ALA A 280 -15.85 11.10 -7.44
N ALA A 281 -16.71 12.00 -7.93
CA ALA A 281 -17.86 11.66 -8.76
C ALA A 281 -17.48 11.03 -10.11
N THR A 282 -16.25 11.23 -10.60
CA THR A 282 -15.79 10.63 -11.85
C THR A 282 -15.37 9.17 -11.72
N TYR A 283 -15.01 8.72 -10.50
CA TYR A 283 -14.51 7.36 -10.30
C TYR A 283 -15.60 6.30 -10.41
N VAL A 284 -16.67 6.43 -9.63
CA VAL A 284 -17.78 5.46 -9.63
C VAL A 284 -19.11 6.19 -9.85
N SER A 285 -19.95 5.63 -10.72
CA SER A 285 -21.29 6.17 -10.93
C SER A 285 -22.11 6.05 -9.64
N ARG A 286 -23.13 6.91 -9.47
CA ARG A 286 -23.98 6.84 -8.28
C ARG A 286 -24.73 5.50 -8.18
N GLU A 287 -25.15 4.94 -9.32
CA GLU A 287 -25.76 3.61 -9.42
C GLU A 287 -24.82 2.48 -8.95
N MET A 288 -23.53 2.56 -9.31
CA MET A 288 -22.53 1.54 -8.94
C MET A 288 -21.84 1.82 -7.60
N SER A 289 -22.14 2.95 -6.95
CA SER A 289 -21.48 3.33 -5.69
C SER A 289 -21.77 2.36 -4.55
N GLY A 290 -22.94 1.70 -4.56
CA GLY A 290 -23.29 0.63 -3.62
C GLY A 290 -22.79 -0.76 -4.02
N HIS A 291 -22.08 -0.89 -5.14
CA HIS A 291 -21.57 -2.18 -5.59
C HIS A 291 -20.63 -2.78 -4.53
N PRO A 292 -20.71 -4.10 -4.21
CA PRO A 292 -19.90 -4.75 -3.17
C PRO A 292 -18.40 -4.49 -3.28
N ARG A 293 -17.87 -4.38 -4.50
CA ARG A 293 -16.46 -4.07 -4.77
C ARG A 293 -16.12 -2.58 -4.71
N ALA A 294 -17.08 -1.71 -5.00
CA ALA A 294 -16.87 -0.26 -4.85
C ALA A 294 -16.92 0.15 -3.37
N SER A 295 -17.87 -0.42 -2.62
CA SER A 295 -18.11 -0.19 -1.20
C SER A 295 -17.95 -1.49 -0.42
N PRO A 296 -16.71 -1.97 -0.24
CA PRO A 296 -16.42 -3.25 0.44
C PRO A 296 -16.86 -3.27 1.91
N GLY A 297 -17.12 -2.12 2.54
CA GLY A 297 -17.69 -2.06 3.88
C GLY A 297 -19.14 -2.53 3.98
N LEU A 298 -19.86 -2.61 2.86
CA LEU A 298 -21.29 -2.98 2.84
C LEU A 298 -21.52 -4.50 2.79
N VAL A 299 -20.51 -5.29 2.43
CA VAL A 299 -20.66 -6.75 2.25
C VAL A 299 -20.82 -7.47 3.58
N ASP A 300 -21.61 -8.54 3.65
CA ASP A 300 -21.67 -9.41 4.83
C ASP A 300 -20.32 -10.10 5.06
N SER A 301 -19.61 -9.72 6.11
CA SER A 301 -18.24 -10.21 6.37
C SER A 301 -18.20 -11.69 6.78
N ARG A 302 -19.34 -12.30 7.12
CA ARG A 302 -19.40 -13.74 7.45
C ARG A 302 -19.19 -14.62 6.23
N VAL A 303 -19.65 -14.14 5.08
CA VAL A 303 -19.68 -14.91 3.83
C VAL A 303 -18.78 -14.33 2.74
N CYS A 304 -18.56 -13.01 2.74
CA CYS A 304 -17.80 -12.34 1.71
C CYS A 304 -16.32 -12.13 2.07
N LEU A 305 -15.99 -11.91 3.35
CA LEU A 305 -14.60 -11.70 3.78
C LEU A 305 -13.90 -13.04 3.99
N HIS A 306 -12.71 -13.19 3.40
CA HIS A 306 -11.89 -14.40 3.50
C HIS A 306 -11.73 -14.87 4.95
N GLY A 307 -11.88 -16.18 5.19
CA GLY A 307 -11.86 -16.76 6.55
C GLY A 307 -10.50 -16.65 7.27
N LYS A 308 -9.43 -16.39 6.51
CA LYS A 308 -8.07 -16.16 7.03
C LYS A 308 -7.71 -14.68 7.20
N ALA A 309 -8.59 -13.75 6.81
CA ALA A 309 -8.30 -12.32 6.91
C ALA A 309 -8.21 -11.87 8.36
N LYS A 310 -7.13 -11.15 8.69
CA LYS A 310 -6.93 -10.45 9.96
C LYS A 310 -6.69 -8.98 9.66
N VAL A 311 -7.51 -8.09 10.21
CA VAL A 311 -7.52 -6.66 9.88
C VAL A 311 -6.85 -5.86 10.98
N LEU A 312 -5.88 -5.03 10.61
CA LEU A 312 -5.42 -3.89 11.41
C LEU A 312 -6.02 -2.61 10.81
N LEU A 313 -6.95 -2.00 11.53
CA LEU A 313 -7.67 -0.80 11.12
C LEU A 313 -7.14 0.42 11.87
N ILE A 314 -6.48 1.33 11.16
CA ILE A 314 -5.96 2.59 11.71
C ILE A 314 -6.91 3.73 11.35
N LEU A 315 -7.53 4.39 12.33
CA LEU A 315 -8.51 5.45 12.10
C LEU A 315 -7.94 6.84 12.44
N SER A 316 -8.24 7.82 11.59
CA SER A 316 -7.90 9.23 11.80
C SER A 316 -9.13 10.00 12.25
N GLY A 317 -9.07 10.70 13.38
CA GLY A 317 -10.27 11.32 13.95
C GLY A 317 -10.77 12.58 13.23
N LEU A 318 -9.87 13.37 12.64
CA LEU A 318 -10.20 14.54 11.84
C LEU A 318 -10.38 14.13 10.37
N ASP A 319 -11.35 13.26 10.13
CA ASP A 319 -11.57 12.58 8.85
C ASP A 319 -13.07 12.35 8.53
N THR A 320 -13.46 12.63 7.30
CA THR A 320 -14.81 12.33 6.78
C THR A 320 -15.08 10.83 6.59
N LEU A 321 -14.04 9.99 6.60
CA LEU A 321 -14.15 8.54 6.55
C LEU A 321 -14.33 7.88 7.92
N TRP A 322 -14.26 8.66 9.01
CA TRP A 322 -14.37 8.12 10.36
C TRP A 322 -15.70 7.43 10.61
N GLU A 323 -16.82 8.08 10.29
CA GLU A 323 -18.16 7.57 10.61
C GLU A 323 -18.45 6.24 9.91
N GLN A 324 -18.18 6.15 8.60
CA GLN A 324 -18.33 4.90 7.85
C GLN A 324 -17.43 3.78 8.40
N SER A 325 -16.24 4.12 8.91
CA SER A 325 -15.33 3.16 9.53
C SER A 325 -15.90 2.65 10.86
N GLU A 326 -16.41 3.52 11.72
CA GLU A 326 -17.07 3.12 12.98
C GLU A 326 -18.34 2.29 12.74
N ILE A 327 -19.13 2.63 11.72
CA ILE A 327 -20.30 1.84 11.31
C ILE A 327 -19.85 0.44 10.87
N TRP A 328 -18.80 0.35 10.06
CA TRP A 328 -18.24 -0.91 9.62
C TRP A 328 -17.69 -1.73 10.79
N VAL A 329 -17.01 -1.09 11.75
CA VAL A 329 -16.51 -1.77 12.96
C VAL A 329 -17.64 -2.45 13.71
N LYS A 330 -18.70 -1.70 14.04
CA LYS A 330 -19.87 -2.25 14.74
C LYS A 330 -20.55 -3.36 13.94
N LYS A 331 -20.63 -3.22 12.62
CA LYS A 331 -21.19 -4.23 11.72
C LYS A 331 -20.39 -5.54 11.78
N VAL A 332 -19.07 -5.48 11.57
CA VAL A 332 -18.17 -6.65 11.64
C VAL A 332 -18.24 -7.32 13.01
N GLU A 333 -18.33 -6.54 14.10
CA GLU A 333 -18.54 -7.07 15.46
C GLU A 333 -19.87 -7.82 15.59
N SER A 334 -20.98 -7.22 15.16
CA SER A 334 -22.32 -7.86 15.16
C SER A 334 -22.42 -9.08 14.25
N GLU A 335 -21.56 -9.15 13.24
CA GLU A 335 -21.41 -10.29 12.33
C GLU A 335 -20.53 -11.41 12.92
N GLY A 336 -20.01 -11.23 14.14
CA GLY A 336 -19.23 -12.25 14.85
C GLY A 336 -17.76 -12.32 14.43
N ARG A 337 -17.25 -11.30 13.72
CA ARG A 337 -15.87 -11.23 13.21
C ARG A 337 -14.99 -10.28 14.03
N ARG A 338 -15.37 -9.97 15.28
CA ARG A 338 -14.63 -9.06 16.18
C ARG A 338 -13.17 -9.49 16.37
N ASP A 339 -12.94 -10.79 16.58
CA ASP A 339 -11.61 -11.35 16.85
C ASP A 339 -10.71 -11.41 15.60
N ASP A 340 -11.22 -10.99 14.45
CA ASP A 340 -10.45 -10.84 13.22
C ASP A 340 -10.04 -9.38 12.96
N MET A 341 -10.35 -8.45 13.85
CA MET A 341 -10.05 -7.03 13.64
C MET A 341 -9.50 -6.34 14.89
N LYS A 342 -8.32 -5.73 14.73
CA LYS A 342 -7.76 -4.76 15.67
C LYS A 342 -8.04 -3.36 15.15
N VAL A 343 -8.61 -2.49 15.99
CA VAL A 343 -8.86 -1.09 15.65
C VAL A 343 -7.99 -0.18 16.51
N MET A 344 -7.28 0.75 15.88
CA MET A 344 -6.50 1.79 16.55
C MET A 344 -6.99 3.16 16.14
N ARG A 345 -7.45 3.95 17.12
CA ARG A 345 -8.06 5.26 16.89
C ARG A 345 -7.11 6.39 17.26
N TYR A 346 -6.73 7.20 16.27
CA TYR A 346 -5.92 8.41 16.42
C TYR A 346 -6.78 9.66 16.25
N GLU A 347 -7.44 10.08 17.34
CA GLU A 347 -8.54 11.07 17.28
C GLU A 347 -8.14 12.47 16.81
N ASP A 348 -6.89 12.86 16.98
CA ASP A 348 -6.36 14.19 16.66
C ASP A 348 -5.68 14.26 15.28
N ARG A 349 -5.61 13.14 14.56
CA ARG A 349 -4.94 13.06 13.25
C ARG A 349 -5.89 13.37 12.11
N LYS A 350 -5.38 14.08 11.10
CA LYS A 350 -6.09 14.42 9.85
C LYS A 350 -6.00 13.28 8.84
N HIS A 351 -6.95 13.18 7.94
CA HIS A 351 -6.86 12.26 6.79
C HIS A 351 -5.51 12.39 6.05
N GLY A 352 -4.90 11.27 5.66
CA GLY A 352 -3.65 11.26 4.89
C GLY A 352 -2.37 11.56 5.68
N TRP A 353 -2.44 11.69 7.00
CA TRP A 353 -1.30 12.13 7.81
C TRP A 353 -0.05 11.22 7.72
N THR A 354 -0.21 9.93 7.40
CA THR A 354 0.95 9.02 7.27
C THR A 354 1.72 9.19 5.96
N THR A 355 1.16 9.88 4.97
CA THR A 355 1.79 10.12 3.65
C THR A 355 2.36 11.53 3.51
N ILE A 356 2.25 12.36 4.56
CA ILE A 356 2.85 13.70 4.57
C ILE A 356 4.38 13.56 4.57
N PRO A 357 5.11 14.30 3.70
CA PRO A 357 6.57 14.29 3.68
C PRO A 357 7.15 14.58 5.06
N GLU A 358 8.20 13.85 5.44
CA GLU A 358 8.77 13.94 6.79
C GLU A 358 9.20 15.36 7.17
N ILE A 359 9.74 16.12 6.22
CA ILE A 359 10.13 17.52 6.41
C ILE A 359 8.98 18.44 6.84
N ALA A 360 7.73 18.06 6.56
CA ALA A 360 6.54 18.83 6.87
C ALA A 360 5.85 18.37 8.17
N LEU A 361 6.34 17.31 8.82
CA LEU A 361 5.80 16.80 10.08
C LEU A 361 6.54 17.36 11.29
N SER A 362 5.78 17.65 12.35
CA SER A 362 6.32 17.92 13.70
C SER A 362 7.05 16.69 14.26
N LYS A 363 7.82 16.85 15.34
CA LYS A 363 8.51 15.72 15.99
C LYS A 363 7.51 14.67 16.50
N GLU A 364 6.40 15.15 17.06
CA GLU A 364 5.30 14.36 17.62
C GLU A 364 4.54 13.61 16.53
N GLU A 365 4.28 14.28 15.40
CA GLU A 365 3.69 13.65 14.21
C GLU A 365 4.57 12.55 13.63
N ARG A 366 5.89 12.78 13.57
CA ARG A 366 6.85 11.75 13.13
C ARG A 366 6.83 10.55 14.06
N LYS A 367 6.80 10.78 15.39
CA LYS A 367 6.75 9.71 16.39
C LYS A 367 5.47 8.88 16.26
N THR A 368 4.32 9.54 16.16
CA THR A 368 3.02 8.89 15.97
C THR A 368 2.99 8.11 14.65
N ARG A 369 3.60 8.64 13.59
CA ARG A 369 3.69 7.95 12.29
C ARG A 369 4.51 6.67 12.44
N LEU A 370 5.70 6.78 13.03
CA LEU A 370 6.58 5.63 13.26
C LEU A 370 5.89 4.53 14.06
N GLU A 371 5.17 4.89 15.13
CA GLU A 371 4.37 3.97 15.94
C GLU A 371 3.36 3.18 15.07
N VAL A 372 2.59 3.86 14.22
CA VAL A 372 1.66 3.18 13.30
C VAL A 372 2.38 2.23 12.35
N LEU A 373 3.53 2.64 11.81
CA LEU A 373 4.29 1.76 10.91
C LEU A 373 4.89 0.56 11.67
N ASP A 374 5.30 0.73 12.93
CA ASP A 374 5.79 -0.35 13.80
C ASP A 374 4.68 -1.35 14.11
N GLU A 375 3.46 -0.88 14.40
CA GLU A 375 2.31 -1.76 14.63
C GLU A 375 1.90 -2.52 13.36
N CYS A 376 1.99 -1.90 12.18
CA CYS A 376 1.80 -2.59 10.91
C CYS A 376 2.82 -3.72 10.68
N VAL A 377 4.10 -3.47 10.97
CA VAL A 377 5.16 -4.48 10.92
C VAL A 377 4.84 -5.61 11.89
N ARG A 378 4.57 -5.27 13.16
CA ARG A 378 4.33 -6.22 14.23
C ARG A 378 3.11 -7.10 13.96
N PHE A 379 1.98 -6.51 13.55
CA PHE A 379 0.76 -7.25 13.20
C PHE A 379 1.02 -8.29 12.11
N THR A 380 1.81 -7.91 11.09
CA THR A 380 2.17 -8.79 9.97
C THR A 380 3.10 -9.91 10.42
N ASP A 381 4.15 -9.59 11.19
CA ASP A 381 5.12 -10.56 11.70
C ASP A 381 4.45 -11.62 12.59
N VAL A 382 3.59 -11.20 13.53
CA VAL A 382 2.85 -12.11 14.41
C VAL A 382 1.98 -13.08 13.61
N ALA A 383 1.26 -12.58 12.60
CA ALA A 383 0.42 -13.39 11.73
C ALA A 383 1.23 -14.43 10.94
N TRP A 384 2.35 -14.02 10.35
CA TRP A 384 3.23 -14.91 9.58
C TRP A 384 4.00 -15.92 10.43
N GLN A 385 4.15 -15.67 11.74
CA GLN A 385 4.61 -16.66 12.71
C GLN A 385 3.52 -17.65 13.15
N GLY A 386 2.31 -17.56 12.57
CA GLY A 386 1.19 -18.45 12.87
C GLY A 386 0.46 -18.13 14.18
N ARG A 387 0.70 -16.96 14.78
CA ARG A 387 0.02 -16.49 15.99
C ARG A 387 -1.08 -15.50 15.63
N ASP A 388 -2.19 -15.50 16.37
CA ASP A 388 -3.29 -14.56 16.11
C ASP A 388 -2.85 -13.12 16.43
N PRO A 389 -2.69 -12.25 15.43
CA PRO A 389 -2.17 -10.90 15.64
C PRO A 389 -3.15 -10.01 16.40
N VAL A 390 -4.46 -10.25 16.27
CA VAL A 390 -5.51 -9.46 16.95
C VAL A 390 -5.50 -9.79 18.43
N ALA A 391 -5.46 -11.07 18.78
CA ALA A 391 -5.41 -11.52 20.17
C ALA A 391 -4.13 -11.03 20.88
N VAL A 392 -2.96 -11.17 20.23
CA VAL A 392 -1.67 -10.70 20.77
C VAL A 392 -1.69 -9.19 20.99
N MET A 393 -2.11 -8.42 19.98
CA MET A 393 -2.08 -6.97 20.09
C MET A 393 -3.14 -6.42 21.04
N ASN A 394 -4.30 -7.06 21.19
CA ASN A 394 -5.30 -6.66 22.19
C ASN A 394 -4.80 -6.84 23.64
N GLY A 395 -3.96 -7.84 23.89
CA GLY A 395 -3.36 -8.06 25.22
C GLY A 395 -2.30 -7.02 25.60
N GLU A 396 -1.75 -6.30 24.63
CA GLU A 396 -0.57 -5.44 24.82
C GLU A 396 -0.84 -3.96 24.51
N VAL A 397 -1.74 -3.66 23.56
CA VAL A 397 -2.03 -2.31 23.05
C VAL A 397 -3.54 -2.06 23.12
N GLY A 398 -3.96 -0.98 23.79
CA GLY A 398 -5.38 -0.60 23.90
C GLY A 398 -6.00 -0.12 22.58
N ASP A 399 -7.33 0.01 22.52
CA ASP A 399 -8.08 0.38 21.30
C ASP A 399 -8.10 1.90 21.03
N HIS A 400 -7.99 2.70 22.08
CA HIS A 400 -7.85 4.15 22.01
C HIS A 400 -6.41 4.51 22.28
N VAL A 401 -5.72 4.96 21.24
CA VAL A 401 -4.32 5.35 21.34
C VAL A 401 -4.28 6.86 21.40
N LYS A 402 -3.91 7.41 22.56
CA LYS A 402 -3.53 8.82 22.60
C LYS A 402 -2.31 8.95 21.70
N ALA A 403 -2.47 9.60 20.54
CA ALA A 403 -1.33 10.01 19.74
C ALA A 403 -0.32 10.68 20.67
N GLN A 404 0.95 10.33 20.56
CA GLN A 404 1.94 10.86 21.48
C GLN A 404 2.03 12.37 21.30
N GLY A 405 1.59 13.10 22.33
CA GLY A 405 1.62 14.56 22.39
C GLY A 405 0.25 15.24 22.49
N ASN A 406 -0.39 15.21 23.68
CA ASN A 406 -1.14 16.39 24.13
C ASN A 406 -1.10 16.61 25.67
N THR A 407 -0.33 17.63 26.02
CA THR A 407 -0.28 18.58 27.16
C THR A 407 -1.07 18.30 28.46
N ASN A 408 -0.41 17.79 29.52
CA ASN A 408 -0.63 18.17 30.95
C ASN A 408 0.26 17.45 31.97
N LEU A 409 1.49 17.05 31.61
CA LEU A 409 2.46 16.55 32.59
C LEU A 409 3.75 17.34 32.40
N LYS A 410 4.15 18.07 33.45
CA LYS A 410 5.50 18.62 33.58
C LYS A 410 6.47 17.45 33.46
N TYR A 411 7.14 17.34 32.32
CA TYR A 411 8.27 16.42 32.18
C TYR A 411 9.42 17.00 33.00
N GLN A 412 9.79 16.30 34.07
CA GLN A 412 11.16 16.40 34.58
C GLN A 412 12.10 15.85 33.52
N GLU A 413 13.21 16.56 33.37
CA GLU A 413 14.31 16.27 32.47
C GLU A 413 14.71 14.79 32.54
N ALA A 414 14.59 14.11 31.41
CA ALA A 414 15.41 12.94 31.12
C ALA A 414 16.30 13.33 29.94
N GLU A 415 17.46 13.89 30.29
CA GLU A 415 18.61 13.95 29.42
C GLU A 415 18.95 12.54 28.89
N GLY A 416 19.43 12.47 27.65
CA GLY A 416 20.23 11.33 27.19
C GLY A 416 19.52 10.29 26.33
N LEU A 417 19.14 10.66 25.11
CA LEU A 417 19.24 9.75 23.96
C LEU A 417 19.90 10.52 22.83
N ASP A 418 21.21 10.66 22.97
CA ASP A 418 22.11 11.14 21.94
C ASP A 418 22.26 10.02 20.91
N PHE A 419 21.97 10.32 19.63
CA PHE A 419 22.22 9.38 18.53
C PHE A 419 23.73 9.19 18.41
N THR A 420 24.25 8.07 18.92
CA THR A 420 25.70 7.85 18.95
C THR A 420 26.27 7.73 17.53
N GLU A 421 27.49 8.25 17.33
CA GLU A 421 28.29 8.16 16.09
C GLU A 421 28.52 6.72 15.57
N ARG A 422 28.18 5.68 16.35
CA ARG A 422 28.24 4.28 15.89
C ARG A 422 27.21 3.96 14.81
N ASP A 423 26.03 4.60 14.83
CA ASP A 423 24.98 4.32 13.85
C ASP A 423 25.22 5.04 12.51
N ARG A 424 26.05 6.08 12.49
CA ARG A 424 26.50 6.75 11.25
C ARG A 424 27.61 5.98 10.52
N LYS A 425 28.51 5.29 11.23
CA LYS A 425 29.69 4.65 10.62
C LYS A 425 29.42 3.30 9.95
N SER A 426 28.28 2.65 10.18
CA SER A 426 27.97 1.36 9.53
C SER A 426 27.45 1.51 8.09
N TYR A 427 27.11 2.73 7.65
CA TYR A 427 26.61 3.01 6.30
C TYR A 427 27.63 3.73 5.39
N GLU A 428 28.73 4.26 5.94
CA GLU A 428 29.75 5.00 5.17
C GLU A 428 31.02 4.20 4.86
N SER A 429 31.24 3.02 5.45
CA SER A 429 32.32 2.11 5.03
C SER A 429 31.80 1.04 4.07
N GLY A 430 31.52 1.46 2.84
CA GLY A 430 31.58 0.57 1.69
C GLY A 430 33.04 0.24 1.38
N THR A 431 33.48 -0.92 1.87
CA THR A 431 34.54 -1.75 1.27
C THR A 431 34.02 -3.17 1.22
#